data_AF-A0A8X6HNR1-F1
#
_entry.id   AF-A0A8X6HNR1-F1
#
_cell.length_a   1.000
_cell.length_b   1.000
_cell.length_c   1.000
_cell.angle_alpha   90.00
_cell.angle_beta   90.00
_cell.angle_gamma   90.00
#
_symmetry.space_group_name_H-M   'P 1'
#
loop_
_entity.id
_entity.type
_entity.pdbx_description
1 polymer ?
#
loop_
_entity_poly.entity_id
_entity_poly.type
_entity_poly.pdbx_seq_one_letter_code
_entity_poly.pdbx_strand_id
1 'polypeptide(L)'
;MCDAEVISRLFSTVLEEHVRRYHVNSADVRTGIQNMKEVYKPGAGNLSSEILDVANYNDPAHRIAYLHKYAPFHTALVADMVKKAIYERPELFNNFIIKFGCVKICSLGGGPGSDVIGVLAVFSKIFGLLQVSATVVDCMSEWKGTFSALINELRYGNYGILGESVTEQYFEWSYIGNNLLGKMTNQVNNAIQSANLVTMVKFVSAAACKDTSSMIKVFLFKLFY
;
A
#
# COMPACT_ATOMS: atom_id res chain seq x y z
N MET A 1 -14.74 10.66 -8.24
CA MET A 1 -13.71 9.60 -8.37
C MET A 1 -12.39 10.14 -7.79
N CYS A 2 -11.59 9.32 -7.11
CA CYS A 2 -10.15 9.56 -7.14
C CYS A 2 -9.75 9.49 -8.62
N ASP A 3 -8.97 10.43 -9.10
CA ASP A 3 -8.71 10.53 -10.53
C ASP A 3 -7.78 9.37 -10.93
N ALA A 4 -8.35 8.40 -11.65
CA ALA A 4 -7.62 7.21 -12.10
C ALA A 4 -6.42 7.62 -12.99
N GLU A 5 -6.52 8.75 -13.69
CA GLU A 5 -5.42 9.30 -14.47
C GLU A 5 -4.28 9.78 -13.58
N VAL A 6 -4.60 10.45 -12.45
CA VAL A 6 -3.61 10.88 -11.46
C VAL A 6 -2.87 9.68 -10.87
N ILE A 7 -3.58 8.65 -10.43
CA ILE A 7 -2.97 7.42 -9.89
C ILE A 7 -2.11 6.74 -10.95
N SER A 8 -2.64 6.56 -12.16
CA SER A 8 -1.94 5.90 -13.26
C SER A 8 -0.65 6.64 -13.64
N ARG A 9 -0.72 7.98 -13.74
CA ARG A 9 0.43 8.82 -14.03
C ARG A 9 1.50 8.71 -12.95
N LEU A 10 1.12 8.80 -11.67
CA LEU A 10 2.05 8.67 -10.54
C LEU A 10 2.87 7.38 -10.63
N PHE A 11 2.19 6.24 -10.78
CA PHE A 11 2.88 4.95 -10.85
C PHE A 11 3.70 4.79 -12.14
N SER A 12 3.22 5.32 -13.27
CA SER A 12 3.95 5.28 -14.54
C SER A 12 5.25 6.09 -14.47
N THR A 13 5.21 7.29 -13.89
CA THR A 13 6.39 8.14 -13.73
C THR A 13 7.46 7.49 -12.86
N VAL A 14 7.09 6.94 -11.70
CA VAL A 14 8.05 6.23 -10.83
C VAL A 14 8.54 4.93 -11.47
N LEU A 15 7.67 4.23 -12.21
CA LEU A 15 8.08 3.06 -12.98
C LEU A 15 9.17 3.41 -14.00
N GLU A 16 8.99 4.47 -14.78
CA GLU A 16 9.96 4.91 -15.78
C GLU A 16 11.28 5.37 -15.16
N GLU A 17 11.23 6.00 -13.98
CA GLU A 17 12.43 6.33 -13.20
C GLU A 17 13.16 5.05 -12.75
N HIS A 18 12.45 4.08 -12.19
CA HIS A 18 13.02 2.80 -11.78
C HIS A 18 13.62 2.01 -12.94
N VAL A 19 12.95 1.95 -14.10
CA VAL A 19 13.49 1.29 -15.31
C VAL A 19 14.85 1.88 -15.68
N ARG A 20 14.96 3.21 -15.69
CA ARG A 20 16.21 3.92 -16.00
C ARG A 20 17.27 3.69 -14.91
N ARG A 21 16.90 3.86 -13.65
CA ARG A 21 17.82 3.77 -12.51
C ARG A 21 18.43 2.38 -12.34
N TYR A 22 17.62 1.33 -12.48
CA TYR A 22 18.06 -0.05 -12.27
C TYR A 22 18.46 -0.76 -13.58
N HIS A 23 18.46 -0.05 -14.72
CA HIS A 23 18.83 -0.58 -16.03
C HIS A 23 18.09 -1.87 -16.41
N VAL A 24 16.80 -1.95 -16.05
CA VAL A 24 15.99 -3.16 -16.26
C VAL A 24 15.55 -3.21 -17.72
N ASN A 25 15.88 -4.31 -18.42
CA ASN A 25 15.49 -4.49 -19.80
C ASN A 25 14.04 -5.00 -19.92
N SER A 26 13.45 -4.86 -21.12
CA SER A 26 12.06 -5.25 -21.35
C SER A 26 11.81 -6.75 -21.23
N ALA A 27 12.82 -7.61 -21.39
CA ALA A 27 12.67 -9.05 -21.22
C ALA A 27 12.46 -9.40 -19.74
N ASP A 28 13.24 -8.81 -18.84
CA ASP A 28 13.11 -9.00 -17.40
C ASP A 28 11.76 -8.50 -16.89
N VAL A 29 11.28 -7.34 -17.39
CA VAL A 29 9.94 -6.84 -17.06
C VAL A 29 8.84 -7.81 -17.49
N ARG A 30 8.96 -8.42 -18.68
CA ARG A 30 7.98 -9.43 -19.15
C ARG A 30 7.98 -10.67 -18.26
N THR A 31 9.17 -11.15 -17.87
CA THR A 31 9.31 -12.26 -16.91
C THR A 31 8.68 -11.90 -15.57
N GLY A 32 8.97 -10.71 -15.03
CA GLY A 32 8.36 -10.21 -13.80
C GLY A 32 6.83 -10.15 -13.90
N ILE A 33 6.27 -9.67 -15.02
CA ILE A 33 4.81 -9.65 -15.25
C ILE A 33 4.22 -11.07 -15.23
N GLN A 34 4.92 -12.04 -15.82
CA GLN A 34 4.48 -13.43 -15.83
C GLN A 34 4.53 -14.04 -14.43
N ASN A 35 5.60 -13.80 -13.67
CA ASN A 35 5.71 -14.26 -12.28
C ASN A 35 4.59 -13.65 -11.41
N MET A 36 4.30 -12.37 -11.59
CA MET A 36 3.19 -11.72 -10.91
C MET A 36 1.82 -12.30 -11.29
N LYS A 37 1.62 -12.75 -12.54
CA LYS A 37 0.37 -13.44 -12.91
C LYS A 37 0.16 -14.72 -12.12
N GLU A 38 1.22 -15.50 -11.90
CA GLU A 38 1.12 -16.74 -11.13
C GLU A 38 0.86 -16.46 -9.65
N VAL A 39 1.51 -15.44 -9.07
CA VAL A 39 1.33 -15.04 -7.67
C VAL A 39 -0.10 -14.58 -7.37
N TYR A 40 -0.72 -13.82 -8.28
CA TYR A 40 -2.08 -13.30 -8.10
C TYR A 40 -3.15 -14.16 -8.80
N LYS A 41 -2.83 -15.41 -9.14
CA LYS A 41 -3.78 -16.32 -9.79
C LYS A 41 -4.84 -16.79 -8.79
N PRO A 42 -6.14 -16.67 -9.12
CA PRO A 42 -7.21 -17.16 -8.24
C PRO A 42 -7.05 -18.65 -7.95
N GLY A 43 -7.17 -19.04 -6.68
CA GLY A 43 -7.11 -20.45 -6.28
C GLY A 43 -5.72 -21.07 -6.27
N ALA A 44 -4.66 -20.25 -6.23
CA ALA A 44 -3.33 -20.73 -5.84
C ALA A 44 -3.40 -21.47 -4.49
N GLY A 45 -2.47 -22.42 -4.28
CA GLY A 45 -2.34 -23.16 -3.02
C GLY A 45 -2.09 -22.24 -1.81
N ASN A 46 -1.85 -22.83 -0.64
CA ASN A 46 -1.63 -22.07 0.59
C ASN A 46 -0.54 -21.02 0.42
N LEU A 47 -0.65 -19.89 1.14
CA LEU A 47 0.43 -18.92 1.21
C LEU A 47 1.62 -19.52 1.95
N SER A 48 2.53 -20.13 1.20
CA SER A 48 3.79 -20.63 1.73
C SER A 48 4.88 -19.58 1.58
N SER A 49 5.96 -19.73 2.35
CA SER A 49 7.20 -18.97 2.14
C SER A 49 7.73 -19.10 0.71
N GLU A 50 7.39 -20.17 -0.02
CA GLU A 50 7.84 -20.40 -1.40
C GLU A 50 7.22 -19.39 -2.39
N ILE A 51 6.05 -18.82 -2.08
CA ILE A 51 5.47 -17.72 -2.88
C ILE A 51 6.33 -16.45 -2.77
N LEU A 52 7.04 -16.25 -1.66
CA LEU A 52 7.97 -15.13 -1.51
C LEU A 52 9.18 -15.26 -2.46
N ASP A 53 9.55 -16.48 -2.85
CA ASP A 53 10.62 -16.71 -3.82
C ASP A 53 10.17 -16.37 -5.25
N VAL A 54 8.91 -16.63 -5.60
CA VAL A 54 8.33 -16.27 -6.91
C VAL A 54 8.01 -14.77 -7.01
N ALA A 55 7.66 -14.14 -5.88
CA ALA A 55 7.33 -12.73 -5.75
C ALA A 55 8.44 -11.93 -5.06
N ASN A 56 9.70 -12.16 -5.40
CA ASN A 56 10.81 -11.46 -4.77
C ASN A 56 10.85 -9.99 -5.19
N TYR A 57 10.19 -9.13 -4.41
CA TYR A 57 10.17 -7.70 -4.65
C TYR A 57 11.47 -6.99 -4.25
N ASN A 58 12.50 -7.70 -3.81
CA ASN A 58 13.86 -7.13 -3.77
C ASN A 58 14.50 -7.12 -5.16
N ASP A 59 13.97 -7.88 -6.12
CA ASP A 59 14.31 -7.76 -7.53
C ASP A 59 13.57 -6.57 -8.20
N PRO A 60 14.27 -5.67 -8.91
CA PRO A 60 13.67 -4.48 -9.50
C PRO A 60 12.69 -4.79 -10.63
N ALA A 61 12.88 -5.88 -11.40
CA ALA A 61 11.96 -6.26 -12.47
C ALA A 61 10.60 -6.71 -11.92
N HIS A 62 10.59 -7.43 -10.79
CA HIS A 62 9.35 -7.79 -10.09
C HIS A 62 8.63 -6.57 -9.52
N ARG A 63 9.37 -5.60 -8.96
CA ARG A 63 8.77 -4.32 -8.52
C ARG A 63 8.17 -3.56 -9.69
N ILE A 64 8.90 -3.40 -10.79
CA ILE A 64 8.42 -2.71 -12.00
C ILE A 64 7.18 -3.40 -12.55
N ALA A 65 7.18 -4.73 -12.64
CA ALA A 65 6.02 -5.49 -13.07
C ALA A 65 4.79 -5.26 -12.18
N TYR A 66 4.98 -5.20 -10.85
CA TYR A 66 3.91 -4.90 -9.91
C TYR A 66 3.42 -3.45 -10.03
N LEU A 67 4.32 -2.47 -10.16
CA LEU A 67 3.98 -1.06 -10.37
C LEU A 67 3.18 -0.87 -11.68
N HIS A 68 3.53 -1.59 -12.73
CA HIS A 68 2.81 -1.56 -14.00
C HIS A 68 1.39 -2.13 -13.85
N LYS A 69 1.28 -3.31 -13.24
CA LYS A 69 0.09 -4.14 -13.39
C LYS A 69 -0.88 -4.09 -12.21
N TYR A 70 -0.42 -3.91 -10.98
CA TYR A 70 -1.24 -4.12 -9.78
C TYR A 70 -1.32 -2.89 -8.89
N ALA A 71 -0.24 -2.10 -8.76
CA ALA A 71 -0.22 -0.96 -7.86
C ALA A 71 -1.31 0.10 -8.15
N PRO A 72 -1.58 0.51 -9.41
CA PRO A 72 -2.65 1.46 -9.71
C PRO A 72 -4.03 0.90 -9.35
N PHE A 73 -4.30 -0.37 -9.67
CA PHE A 73 -5.58 -1.00 -9.38
C PHE A 73 -5.82 -1.19 -7.88
N HIS A 74 -4.81 -1.65 -7.13
CA HIS A 74 -4.94 -1.78 -5.68
C HIS A 74 -5.15 -0.42 -5.00
N THR A 75 -4.45 0.62 -5.47
CA THR A 75 -4.64 1.99 -4.97
C THR A 75 -6.06 2.49 -5.26
N ALA A 76 -6.55 2.29 -6.48
CA ALA A 76 -7.91 2.67 -6.87
C ALA A 76 -8.99 1.87 -6.10
N LEU A 77 -8.76 0.58 -5.85
CA LEU A 77 -9.63 -0.27 -5.05
C LEU A 77 -9.72 0.24 -3.61
N VAL A 78 -8.58 0.55 -2.98
CA VAL A 78 -8.55 1.13 -1.63
C VAL A 78 -9.31 2.45 -1.61
N ALA A 79 -9.07 3.33 -2.58
CA ALA A 79 -9.77 4.60 -2.68
C ALA A 79 -11.29 4.41 -2.82
N ASP A 80 -11.74 3.46 -3.64
CA ASP A 80 -13.17 3.17 -3.79
C ASP A 80 -13.79 2.62 -2.49
N MET A 81 -13.11 1.69 -1.82
CA MET A 81 -13.58 1.10 -0.57
C MET A 81 -13.63 2.11 0.59
N VAL A 82 -12.58 2.93 0.76
CA VAL A 82 -12.55 3.98 1.78
C VAL A 82 -13.65 5.01 1.52
N LYS A 83 -13.81 5.41 0.26
CA LYS A 83 -14.89 6.32 -0.14
C LYS A 83 -16.26 5.74 0.24
N LYS A 84 -16.54 4.48 -0.13
CA LYS A 84 -17.81 3.80 0.23
C LYS A 84 -18.03 3.76 1.73
N ALA A 85 -17.01 3.37 2.50
CA ALA A 85 -17.08 3.34 3.96
C ALA A 85 -17.42 4.71 4.57
N ILE A 86 -16.85 5.79 4.03
CA ILE A 86 -17.18 7.16 4.46
C ILE A 86 -18.63 7.51 4.13
N TYR A 87 -19.13 7.17 2.94
CA TYR A 87 -20.52 7.45 2.57
C TYR A 87 -21.53 6.63 3.38
N GLU A 88 -21.20 5.39 3.71
CA GLU A 88 -22.05 4.51 4.51
C GLU A 88 -22.11 4.95 5.97
N ARG A 89 -20.99 5.45 6.53
CA ARG A 89 -20.86 5.80 7.96
C ARG A 89 -20.16 7.15 8.17
N PRO A 90 -20.68 8.26 7.62
CA PRO A 90 -19.99 9.57 7.63
C PRO A 90 -19.72 10.08 9.04
N GLU A 91 -20.60 9.78 10.00
CA GLU A 91 -20.47 10.17 11.39
C GLU A 91 -19.24 9.55 12.06
N LEU A 92 -18.88 8.31 11.70
CA LEU A 92 -17.70 7.65 12.26
C LEU A 92 -16.43 8.36 11.80
N PHE A 93 -16.33 8.70 10.52
CA PHE A 93 -15.16 9.35 9.94
C PHE A 93 -15.04 10.82 10.38
N ASN A 94 -16.15 11.56 10.47
CA ASN A 94 -16.12 12.93 10.99
C ASN A 94 -15.66 12.97 12.45
N ASN A 95 -16.24 12.12 13.31
CA ASN A 95 -15.85 12.05 14.71
C ASN A 95 -14.40 11.58 14.87
N PHE A 96 -13.97 10.63 14.05
CA PHE A 96 -12.60 10.14 13.99
C PHE A 96 -11.61 11.27 13.65
N ILE A 97 -11.86 12.03 12.59
CA ILE A 97 -10.96 13.13 12.17
C ILE A 97 -10.91 14.22 13.24
N ILE A 98 -12.06 14.64 13.76
CA ILE A 98 -12.15 15.68 14.79
C ILE A 98 -11.44 15.25 16.09
N LYS A 99 -11.60 13.98 16.49
CA LYS A 99 -11.06 13.47 17.76
C LYS A 99 -9.54 13.41 17.78
N PHE A 100 -8.91 12.97 16.70
CA PHE A 100 -7.48 12.64 16.72
C PHE A 100 -6.57 13.77 16.25
N GLY A 101 -7.05 14.69 15.41
CA GLY A 101 -6.25 15.81 14.85
C GLY A 101 -5.15 15.38 13.86
N CYS A 102 -4.56 14.19 14.05
CA CYS A 102 -3.65 13.50 13.15
C CYS A 102 -4.12 12.06 12.95
N VAL A 103 -4.25 11.65 11.69
CA VAL A 103 -4.68 10.29 11.35
C VAL A 103 -3.46 9.37 11.21
N LYS A 104 -3.40 8.34 12.05
CA LYS A 104 -2.35 7.32 12.01
C LYS A 104 -2.81 6.11 11.19
N ILE A 105 -2.13 5.86 10.08
CA ILE A 105 -2.40 4.73 9.17
C ILE A 105 -1.34 3.65 9.39
N CYS A 106 -1.74 2.39 9.58
CA CYS A 106 -0.85 1.24 9.51
C CYS A 106 -1.24 0.36 8.33
N SER A 107 -0.37 0.26 7.33
CA SER A 107 -0.58 -0.55 6.13
C SER A 107 0.22 -1.84 6.22
N LEU A 108 -0.50 -2.96 6.41
CA LEU A 108 0.06 -4.29 6.57
C LEU A 108 0.21 -4.99 5.21
N GLY A 109 1.42 -5.47 4.91
CA GLY A 109 1.81 -5.96 3.59
C GLY A 109 1.65 -4.88 2.51
N GLY A 110 1.86 -3.62 2.87
CA GLY A 110 1.51 -2.45 2.07
C GLY A 110 2.32 -2.24 0.79
N GLY A 111 3.41 -3.01 0.60
CA GLY A 111 4.27 -2.95 -0.58
C GLY A 111 4.73 -1.51 -0.88
N PRO A 112 4.51 -0.99 -2.10
CA PRO A 112 4.90 0.37 -2.47
C PRO A 112 4.04 1.47 -1.82
N GLY A 113 3.16 1.15 -0.85
CA GLY A 113 2.28 2.11 -0.19
C GLY A 113 0.96 2.36 -0.92
N SER A 114 0.50 1.42 -1.75
CA SER A 114 -0.76 1.54 -2.52
C SER A 114 -1.96 1.85 -1.61
N ASP A 115 -2.06 1.19 -0.45
CA ASP A 115 -3.14 1.45 0.49
C ASP A 115 -3.07 2.88 1.05
N VAL A 116 -1.88 3.33 1.44
CA VAL A 116 -1.67 4.66 2.02
C VAL A 116 -2.06 5.74 0.99
N ILE A 117 -1.58 5.62 -0.25
CA ILE A 117 -1.90 6.57 -1.33
C ILE A 117 -3.41 6.56 -1.62
N GLY A 118 -4.05 5.39 -1.63
CA GLY A 118 -5.49 5.26 -1.85
C GLY A 118 -6.32 5.96 -0.76
N VAL A 119 -5.94 5.80 0.52
CA VAL A 119 -6.57 6.50 1.64
C VAL A 119 -6.37 8.00 1.51
N LEU A 120 -5.12 8.46 1.30
CA LEU A 120 -4.79 9.87 1.17
C LEU A 120 -5.57 10.55 0.05
N ALA A 121 -5.72 9.89 -1.10
CA ALA A 121 -6.45 10.44 -2.24
C ALA A 121 -7.95 10.64 -1.99
N VAL A 122 -8.54 9.86 -1.08
CA VAL A 122 -9.93 10.05 -0.65
C VAL A 122 -10.01 11.10 0.44
N PHE A 123 -9.12 11.03 1.43
CA PHE A 123 -9.14 11.93 2.57
C PHE A 123 -8.89 13.38 2.15
N SER A 124 -7.88 13.61 1.31
CA SER A 124 -7.56 14.94 0.80
C SER A 124 -8.73 15.55 0.03
N LYS A 125 -9.48 14.72 -0.69
CA LYS A 125 -10.65 15.15 -1.48
C LYS A 125 -11.89 15.44 -0.64
N ILE A 126 -12.16 14.66 0.41
CA ILE A 126 -13.38 14.77 1.19
C ILE A 126 -13.21 15.73 2.37
N PHE A 127 -12.05 15.71 3.01
CA PHE A 127 -11.79 16.43 4.26
C PHE A 127 -10.75 17.54 4.12
N GLY A 128 -10.14 17.70 2.94
CA GLY A 128 -9.06 18.65 2.72
C GLY A 128 -7.73 18.17 3.30
N LEU A 129 -6.84 19.12 3.59
CA LEU A 129 -5.50 18.81 4.10
C LEU A 129 -5.57 18.40 5.58
N LEU A 130 -5.19 17.16 5.87
CA LEU A 130 -5.14 16.58 7.22
C LEU A 130 -3.70 16.24 7.57
N GLN A 131 -3.36 16.29 8.86
CA GLN A 131 -2.15 15.64 9.34
C GLN A 131 -2.33 14.13 9.29
N VAL A 132 -1.42 13.43 8.63
CA VAL A 132 -1.42 11.98 8.47
C VAL A 132 -0.03 11.43 8.75
N SER A 133 0.04 10.39 9.57
CA SER A 133 1.26 9.62 9.84
C SER A 133 1.05 8.19 9.36
N ALA A 134 1.83 7.74 8.39
CA ALA A 134 1.68 6.40 7.83
C ALA A 134 2.84 5.47 8.20
N THR A 135 2.52 4.26 8.63
CA THR A 135 3.51 3.19 8.80
C THR A 135 3.21 2.06 7.83
N VAL A 136 4.15 1.79 6.92
CA VAL A 136 4.07 0.64 6.01
C VAL A 136 4.85 -0.53 6.61
N VAL A 137 4.20 -1.67 6.77
CA VAL A 137 4.82 -2.91 7.24
C VAL A 137 4.83 -3.90 6.09
N ASP A 138 6.00 -4.31 5.62
CA ASP A 138 6.13 -5.31 4.55
C ASP A 138 7.44 -6.10 4.71
N CYS A 139 7.49 -7.32 4.18
CA CYS A 139 8.63 -8.21 4.30
C CYS A 139 9.75 -7.89 3.31
N MET A 140 9.46 -7.16 2.23
CA MET A 140 10.43 -6.85 1.17
C MET A 140 10.95 -5.42 1.28
N SER A 141 12.15 -5.25 1.83
CA SER A 141 12.72 -3.95 2.22
C SER A 141 12.83 -2.94 1.07
N GLU A 142 13.02 -3.41 -0.17
CA GLU A 142 13.17 -2.53 -1.34
C GLU A 142 11.88 -1.76 -1.69
N TRP A 143 10.74 -2.16 -1.10
CA TRP A 143 9.53 -1.34 -1.16
C TRP A 143 9.69 0.02 -0.49
N LYS A 144 10.55 0.15 0.53
CA LYS A 144 10.82 1.43 1.19
C LYS A 144 11.32 2.48 0.20
N GLY A 145 12.26 2.10 -0.66
CA GLY A 145 12.80 2.99 -1.70
C GLY A 145 11.73 3.37 -2.73
N THR A 146 10.90 2.41 -3.12
CA THR A 146 9.80 2.64 -4.08
C THR A 146 8.73 3.56 -3.52
N PHE A 147 8.33 3.36 -2.26
CA PHE A 147 7.35 4.22 -1.60
C PHE A 147 7.90 5.63 -1.42
N SER A 148 9.18 5.77 -1.04
CA SER A 148 9.85 7.07 -1.00
C SER A 148 9.82 7.79 -2.35
N ALA A 149 10.05 7.08 -3.46
CA ALA A 149 9.99 7.64 -4.80
C ALA A 149 8.57 8.13 -5.15
N LEU A 150 7.53 7.36 -4.80
CA LEU A 150 6.12 7.76 -4.98
C LEU A 150 5.75 8.99 -4.17
N ILE A 151 6.17 9.06 -2.90
CA ILE A 151 5.93 10.24 -2.06
C ILE A 151 6.67 11.47 -2.61
N ASN A 152 7.92 11.31 -3.07
CA ASN A 152 8.66 12.41 -3.68
C ASN A 152 8.01 12.89 -4.97
N GLU A 153 7.57 11.97 -5.83
CA GLU A 153 6.85 12.32 -7.05
C GLU A 153 5.55 13.07 -6.73
N LEU A 154 4.77 12.62 -5.74
CA LEU A 154 3.58 13.35 -5.29
C LEU A 154 3.92 14.75 -4.75
N ARG A 155 4.99 14.90 -3.96
CA ARG A 155 5.41 16.17 -3.34
C ARG A 155 5.87 17.22 -4.35
N TYR A 156 6.64 16.80 -5.35
CA TYR A 156 7.33 17.71 -6.26
C TYR A 156 6.74 17.74 -7.67
N GLY A 157 5.89 16.77 -8.01
CA GLY A 157 5.12 16.77 -9.24
C GLY A 157 3.79 17.52 -9.12
N ASN A 158 3.02 17.56 -10.22
CA ASN A 158 1.77 18.30 -10.28
C ASN A 158 0.55 17.41 -10.03
N TYR A 159 0.26 17.09 -8.76
CA TYR A 159 -0.83 16.18 -8.36
C TYR A 159 -2.00 16.86 -7.64
N GLY A 160 -2.09 18.20 -7.72
CA GLY A 160 -3.11 18.99 -7.03
C GLY A 160 -3.15 18.72 -5.52
N ILE A 161 -4.36 18.62 -4.97
CA ILE A 161 -4.56 18.43 -3.52
C ILE A 161 -3.93 17.16 -2.95
N LEU A 162 -3.73 16.11 -3.77
CA LEU A 162 -3.04 14.90 -3.33
C LEU A 162 -1.53 15.14 -3.17
N GLY A 163 -0.93 15.99 -4.01
CA GLY A 163 0.46 16.41 -3.84
C GLY A 163 0.64 17.29 -2.62
N GLU A 164 -0.27 18.24 -2.41
CA GLU A 164 -0.29 19.10 -1.21
C GLU A 164 -0.44 18.27 0.09
N SER A 165 -1.27 17.23 0.07
CA SER A 165 -1.52 16.39 1.24
C SER A 165 -0.35 15.50 1.63
N VAL A 166 0.70 15.39 0.81
CA VAL A 166 1.90 14.62 1.14
C VAL A 166 3.11 15.47 1.50
N THR A 167 2.97 16.80 1.55
CA THR A 167 4.05 17.70 1.99
C THR A 167 4.46 17.42 3.43
N GLU A 168 5.67 17.87 3.83
CA GLU A 168 6.22 17.60 5.17
C GLU A 168 5.37 18.16 6.32
N GLN A 169 4.54 19.18 6.04
CA GLN A 169 3.61 19.74 7.01
C GLN A 169 2.44 18.79 7.34
N TYR A 170 1.98 18.03 6.35
CA TYR A 170 0.76 17.22 6.43
C TYR A 170 1.02 15.73 6.48
N PHE A 171 2.19 15.27 6.04
CA PHE A 171 2.46 13.86 5.89
C PHE A 171 3.86 13.46 6.30
N GLU A 172 3.91 12.55 7.27
CA GLU A 172 5.09 11.79 7.63
C GLU A 172 4.83 10.30 7.40
N TRP A 173 5.92 9.56 7.20
CA TRP A 173 5.83 8.12 7.04
C TRP A 173 7.03 7.38 7.60
N SER A 174 6.80 6.13 7.94
CA SER A 174 7.84 5.17 8.31
C SER A 174 7.61 3.82 7.63
N TYR A 175 8.66 3.01 7.59
CA TYR A 175 8.62 1.68 7.02
C TYR A 175 9.27 0.67 7.96
N ILE A 176 8.57 -0.44 8.21
CA ILE A 176 9.02 -1.53 9.06
C ILE A 176 9.15 -2.80 8.21
N GLY A 177 10.38 -3.30 8.08
CA GLY A 177 10.65 -4.60 7.46
C GLY A 177 10.20 -5.74 8.36
N ASN A 178 9.11 -6.43 8.04
CA ASN A 178 8.64 -7.56 8.84
C ASN A 178 7.86 -8.60 8.03
N ASN A 179 8.13 -9.89 8.27
CA ASN A 179 7.33 -10.97 7.73
C ASN A 179 6.10 -11.20 8.62
N LEU A 180 4.95 -10.71 8.16
CA LEU A 180 3.67 -10.81 8.85
C LEU A 180 3.17 -12.26 9.00
N LEU A 181 3.62 -13.20 8.15
CA LEU A 181 3.32 -14.64 8.31
C LEU A 181 4.09 -15.26 9.48
N GLY A 182 5.18 -14.61 9.91
CA GLY A 182 5.98 -15.03 11.06
C GLY A 182 5.55 -14.35 12.37
N LYS A 183 6.52 -14.20 13.28
CA LYS A 183 6.32 -13.48 14.55
C LYS A 183 6.38 -11.96 14.30
N MET A 184 5.32 -11.26 14.71
CA MET A 184 5.30 -9.79 14.70
C MET A 184 6.24 -9.26 15.79
N THR A 185 7.05 -8.26 15.42
CA THR A 185 7.94 -7.59 16.37
C THR A 185 7.16 -6.59 17.21
N ASN A 186 7.76 -6.14 18.32
CA ASN A 186 7.17 -5.09 19.16
C ASN A 186 6.93 -3.80 18.37
N GLN A 187 7.79 -3.47 17.40
CA GLN A 187 7.60 -2.31 16.54
C GLN A 187 6.32 -2.43 15.69
N VAL A 188 6.06 -3.61 15.12
CA VAL A 188 4.82 -3.87 14.37
C VAL A 188 3.59 -3.80 15.28
N ASN A 189 3.65 -4.42 16.47
CA ASN A 189 2.56 -4.37 17.44
C ASN A 189 2.26 -2.93 17.87
N ASN A 190 3.29 -2.11 18.13
CA ASN A 190 3.12 -0.71 18.49
C ASN A 190 2.55 0.12 17.33
N ALA A 191 3.00 -0.13 16.09
CA ALA A 191 2.47 0.55 14.91
C ALA A 191 0.97 0.26 14.71
N ILE A 192 0.57 -1.00 14.92
CA ILE A 192 -0.82 -1.43 14.88
C ILE A 192 -1.63 -0.77 16.01
N GLN A 193 -1.19 -0.89 17.26
CA GLN A 193 -1.93 -0.41 18.43
C GLN A 193 -2.11 1.11 18.44
N SER A 194 -1.15 1.84 17.87
CA SER A 194 -1.21 3.30 17.77
C SER A 194 -1.96 3.79 16.52
N ALA A 195 -2.29 2.91 15.58
CA ALA A 195 -3.00 3.26 14.36
C ALA A 195 -4.46 3.60 14.66
N ASN A 196 -4.99 4.59 13.94
CA ASN A 196 -6.40 4.88 13.90
C ASN A 196 -7.08 4.15 12.72
N LEU A 197 -6.33 3.87 11.65
CA LEU A 197 -6.77 3.10 10.50
C LEU A 197 -5.74 2.02 10.16
N VAL A 198 -6.19 0.76 10.05
CA VAL A 198 -5.36 -0.36 9.60
C VAL A 198 -5.85 -0.84 8.24
N THR A 199 -4.95 -1.01 7.27
CA THR A 199 -5.26 -1.52 5.93
C THR A 199 -4.41 -2.74 5.61
N MET A 200 -4.90 -3.61 4.71
CA MET A 200 -4.21 -4.86 4.34
C MET A 200 -4.55 -5.34 2.92
N VAL A 201 -4.83 -4.43 1.97
CA VAL A 201 -5.41 -4.81 0.67
C VAL A 201 -4.41 -5.61 -0.15
N LYS A 202 -3.19 -5.12 -0.38
CA LYS A 202 -2.15 -5.89 -1.10
C LYS A 202 -1.89 -7.25 -0.43
N PHE A 203 -1.81 -7.27 0.91
CA PHE A 203 -1.57 -8.49 1.66
C PHE A 203 -2.66 -9.53 1.35
N VAL A 204 -3.93 -9.16 1.48
CA VAL A 204 -5.06 -10.05 1.19
C VAL A 204 -5.13 -10.42 -0.30
N SER A 205 -4.82 -9.51 -1.21
CA SER A 205 -4.83 -9.77 -2.67
C SER A 205 -3.75 -10.77 -3.09
N ALA A 206 -2.54 -10.67 -2.52
CA ALA A 206 -1.50 -11.69 -2.70
C ALA A 206 -1.86 -12.97 -1.95
N ALA A 207 -2.51 -12.83 -0.80
CA ALA A 207 -2.93 -13.92 0.07
C ALA A 207 -4.21 -14.64 -0.33
N ALA A 208 -4.82 -14.27 -1.47
CA ALA A 208 -6.13 -14.73 -1.95
C ALA A 208 -6.11 -16.20 -2.37
N CYS A 209 -5.85 -17.07 -1.40
CA CYS A 209 -5.88 -18.52 -1.46
C CYS A 209 -7.06 -19.05 -0.63
N LYS A 210 -7.23 -20.38 -0.60
CA LYS A 210 -8.33 -21.03 0.14
C LYS A 210 -8.38 -20.63 1.63
N ASP A 211 -7.25 -20.25 2.22
CA ASP A 211 -7.11 -19.97 3.65
C ASP A 211 -7.18 -18.48 4.02
N THR A 212 -7.50 -17.59 3.07
CA THR A 212 -7.56 -16.13 3.29
C THR A 212 -8.39 -15.76 4.51
N SER A 213 -9.59 -16.36 4.66
CA SER A 213 -10.49 -16.11 5.78
C SER A 213 -9.88 -16.53 7.12
N SER A 214 -9.14 -17.65 7.16
CA SER A 214 -8.46 -18.13 8.35
C SER A 214 -7.28 -17.24 8.72
N MET A 215 -6.50 -16.79 7.73
CA MET A 215 -5.41 -15.83 7.94
C MET A 215 -5.94 -14.50 8.49
N ILE A 216 -6.98 -13.94 7.88
CA ILE A 216 -7.62 -12.71 8.36
C ILE A 216 -8.11 -12.89 9.80
N LYS A 217 -8.74 -14.02 10.15
CA LYS A 217 -9.15 -14.30 11.53
C LYS A 217 -7.98 -14.35 12.50
N VAL A 218 -6.86 -14.99 12.13
CA VAL A 218 -5.65 -15.03 12.97
C VAL A 218 -5.07 -13.62 13.15
N PHE A 219 -5.04 -12.82 12.09
CA PHE A 219 -4.60 -11.42 12.20
C PHE A 219 -5.54 -10.59 13.07
N LEU A 220 -6.85 -10.65 12.84
CA LEU A 220 -7.84 -9.96 13.67
C LEU A 220 -7.72 -10.39 15.14
N PHE A 221 -7.50 -11.68 15.40
CA PHE A 221 -7.28 -12.15 16.77
C PHE A 221 -6.04 -11.48 17.39
N LYS A 222 -4.91 -11.44 16.67
CA LYS A 222 -3.69 -10.73 17.10
C LYS A 222 -3.85 -9.20 17.22
N LEU A 223 -4.85 -8.61 16.55
CA LEU A 223 -5.14 -7.18 16.59
C LEU A 223 -6.00 -6.80 17.80
N PHE A 224 -6.86 -7.70 18.27
CA PHE A 224 -7.88 -7.42 19.28
C PHE A 224 -7.71 -8.20 20.59
N TYR A 225 -6.75 -9.13 20.67
CA TYR A 225 -6.43 -9.96 21.85
C TYR A 225 -4.92 -10.14 21.98
#